data_AF-A0A944V023-F1
#
_entry.id   AF-A0A944V023-F1
#
_cell.length_a   1.000
_cell.length_b   1.000
_cell.length_c   1.000
_cell.angle_alpha   90.00
_cell.angle_beta   90.00
_cell.angle_gamma   90.00
#
_symmetry.space_group_name_H-M   'P 1'
#
loop_
_entity.id
_entity.type
_entity.pdbx_description
1 polymer ?
#
loop_
_entity_poly.entity_id
_entity_poly.type
_entity_poly.pdbx_seq_one_letter_code
_entity_poly.pdbx_strand_id
1 'polypeptide(L)' 'TDKDLSEMLGIHINEINKYLSELLHEGSVVSQQLERGTFFRAK' A
#
# COMPACT_ATOMS: atom_id res chain seq x y z
N THR A 1 -2.88 4.38 -5.03
CA THR A 1 -2.29 3.03 -5.18
C THR A 1 -0.93 3.03 -4.53
N ASP A 2 -0.24 1.89 -4.48
CA ASP A 2 1.17 1.78 -4.07
C ASP A 2 2.06 2.82 -4.78
N LYS A 3 1.79 3.11 -6.07
CA LYS A 3 2.47 4.17 -6.82
C LYS A 3 2.23 5.58 -6.26
N ASP A 4 0.97 5.94 -5.99
CA ASP A 4 0.68 7.26 -5.40
C ASP A 4 1.39 7.42 -4.04
N LEU A 5 1.46 6.36 -3.24
CA LEU A 5 2.17 6.38 -1.95
C LEU A 5 3.68 6.52 -2.15
N SER A 6 4.25 5.84 -3.16
CA SER A 6 5.65 5.96 -3.54
C SER A 6 6.01 7.39 -3.95
N GLU A 7 5.19 8.03 -4.78
CA GLU A 7 5.41 9.42 -5.22
C GLU A 7 5.18 10.43 -4.09
N MET A 8 4.15 10.22 -3.26
CA MET A 8 3.79 11.14 -2.18
C MET A 8 4.80 11.11 -1.01
N LEU A 9 5.35 9.92 -0.70
CA LEU A 9 6.33 9.76 0.37
C LEU A 9 7.77 9.87 -0.13
N GLY A 10 7.99 9.87 -1.45
CA GLY A 10 9.33 9.83 -2.05
C GLY A 10 10.09 8.52 -1.78
N ILE A 11 9.37 7.46 -1.40
CA ILE A 11 9.93 6.15 -1.06
C ILE A 11 9.79 5.25 -2.28
N HIS A 12 10.77 4.39 -2.55
CA HIS A 12 10.66 3.42 -3.64
C HIS A 12 9.45 2.48 -3.45
N ILE A 13 8.76 2.18 -4.55
CA ILE A 13 7.60 1.27 -4.61
C ILE A 13 7.84 -0.07 -3.90
N ASN A 14 9.08 -0.57 -3.92
CA ASN A 14 9.44 -1.84 -3.32
C ASN A 14 9.43 -1.79 -1.78
N GLU A 15 9.82 -0.65 -1.20
CA GLU A 15 9.77 -0.44 0.25
C GLU A 15 8.34 -0.14 0.70
N ILE A 16 7.58 0.65 -0.08
CA ILE A 16 6.13 0.83 0.13
C ILE A 16 5.44 -0.53 0.19
N ASN A 17 5.73 -1.43 -0.75
CA ASN A 17 5.15 -2.78 -0.75
C ASN A 17 5.56 -3.61 0.48
N LYS A 18 6.80 -3.49 0.98
CA LYS A 18 7.21 -4.13 2.24
C LYS A 18 6.39 -3.61 3.42
N TYR A 19 6.29 -2.28 3.57
CA TYR A 19 5.53 -1.69 4.67
C TYR A 19 4.04 -2.03 4.59
N LEU A 20 3.45 -1.96 3.40
CA LEU A 20 2.07 -2.36 3.19
C LEU A 20 1.86 -3.84 3.53
N SER A 21 2.82 -4.71 3.19
CA SER A 21 2.75 -6.12 3.56
C SER A 21 2.78 -6.33 5.07
N GLU A 22 3.61 -5.60 5.81
CA GLU A 22 3.62 -5.66 7.29
C GLU A 22 2.35 -5.08 7.90
N LEU A 23 1.89 -3.93 7.41
CA LEU A 23 0.66 -3.29 7.89
C LEU A 23 -0.59 -4.14 7.59
N LEU A 24 -0.60 -4.87 6.48
CA LEU A 24 -1.64 -5.85 6.16
C LEU A 24 -1.57 -7.05 7.11
N HIS A 25 -0.35 -7.50 7.46
CA HIS A 25 -0.15 -8.59 8.40
C HIS A 25 -0.61 -8.23 9.81
N GLU A 26 -0.34 -7.01 10.28
CA GLU A 26 -0.84 -6.51 11.57
C GLU A 26 -2.35 -6.22 11.57
N GLY A 27 -2.98 -6.14 10.39
CA GLY A 27 -4.39 -5.76 10.27
C GLY A 27 -4.66 -4.27 10.46
N SER A 28 -3.61 -3.44 10.41
CA SER A 28 -3.65 -1.97 10.50
C SER A 28 -4.18 -1.33 9.23
N VAL A 29 -3.94 -1.96 8.07
CA VAL A 29 -4.49 -1.54 6.78
C VAL A 29 -5.19 -2.69 6.09
N VAL A 30 -6.12 -2.36 5.20
CA VAL A 30 -6.80 -3.31 4.31
C VAL A 30 -6.45 -2.99 2.86
N SER A 31 -6.23 -4.04 2.07
CA SER A 31 -6.06 -3.92 0.62
C SER A 31 -7.35 -4.30 -0.08
N GLN A 32 -7.69 -3.54 -1.12
CA GLN A 32 -8.82 -3.81 -1.99
C GLN A 32 -8.33 -3.81 -3.42
N GLN A 33 -8.50 -4.96 -4.08
CA GLN A 33 -8.14 -5.10 -5.48
C GLN A 33 -9.33 -4.70 -6.35
N LEU A 34 -9.11 -3.69 -7.19
CA LEU A 34 -10.10 -3.17 -8.15
C LEU A 34 -9.55 -3.39 -9.57
N GLU A 35 -10.41 -3.29 -10.59
CA GLU A 35 -10.01 -3.48 -12.00
C GLU A 35 -8.87 -2.54 -12.44
N ARG A 36 -8.74 -1.37 -11.80
CA ARG A 36 -7.69 -0.38 -12.08
C ARG A 36 -6.41 -0.55 -11.24
N GLY A 37 -6.35 -1.53 -10.34
CA GLY A 37 -5.19 -1.79 -9.48
C GLY A 37 -5.53 -2.01 -8.01
N THR A 38 -4.48 -2.09 -7.18
CA THR A 38 -4.58 -2.36 -5.74
C THR A 38 -4.65 -1.06 -4.95
N PHE A 39 -5.69 -0.92 -4.13
CA PHE A 39 -5.88 0.22 -3.23
C PHE A 39 -5.67 -0.21 -1.80
N PHE A 40 -5.09 0.68 -1.00
CA PHE A 40 -4.82 0.44 0.41
C PHE A 40 -5.56 1.49 1.24
N ARG A 41 -6.15 1.08 2.34
CA ARG A 41 -6.90 1.94 3.25
C ARG A 41 -6.56 1.57 4.70
N ALA A 42 -6.29 2.56 5.55
CA ALA A 42 -6.20 2.34 6.99
C ALA A 42 -7.58 1.96 7.55
N LYS A 43 -7.60 0.98 8.46
CA LYS A 43 -8.84 0.50 9.09
C LYS A 43 -9.52 1.61 9.90
#